data_AF-A0A0U5MBM7-F1
#
_entry.id   AF-A0A0U5MBM7-F1
#
_cell.length_a   1.000
_cell.length_b   1.000
_cell.length_c   1.000
_cell.angle_alpha   90.00
_cell.angle_beta   90.00
_cell.angle_gamma   90.00
#
_symmetry.space_group_name_H-M   'P 1'
#
loop_
_entity.id
_entity.type
_entity.pdbx_description
1 polymer ?
#
loop_
_entity_poly.entity_id
_entity_poly.type
_entity_poly.pdbx_seq_one_letter_code
_entity_poly.pdbx_strand_id
1 'polypeptide(L)'
;MDRNRILSAALAAAGLSVLSAFPVLAGDSKAQVTTAAAHAGMAATAAELKMVKGHLQHVINCLVGPAGEGYDAAQANPCKDQGFGAIPDAPMDKMPALKIAKDGAAESDLAKAQEKAAATQVALGKISM
;
A
#
# COMPACT_ATOMS: atom_id res chain seq x y z
N MET A 1 34.29 -43.03 53.25
CA MET A 1 34.94 -43.51 52.01
C MET A 1 34.21 -42.85 50.85
N ASP A 2 34.55 -41.59 50.57
CA ASP A 2 35.57 -41.17 49.57
C ASP A 2 34.98 -41.20 48.15
N ARG A 3 34.61 -40.02 47.63
CA ARG A 3 35.43 -39.12 46.78
C ARG A 3 35.31 -39.49 45.29
N ASN A 4 34.54 -38.63 44.61
CA ASN A 4 34.99 -37.85 43.45
C ASN A 4 35.45 -38.64 42.20
N ARG A 5 34.77 -38.43 41.05
CA ARG A 5 35.40 -37.87 39.83
C ARG A 5 34.52 -37.84 38.57
N ILE A 6 34.48 -36.64 38.00
CA ILE A 6 34.64 -36.29 36.57
C ILE A 6 33.37 -36.08 35.72
N LEU A 7 33.29 -34.83 35.25
CA LEU A 7 32.44 -34.27 34.21
C LEU A 7 32.57 -34.99 32.86
N SER A 8 31.47 -35.04 32.10
CA SER A 8 31.46 -35.06 30.63
C SER A 8 30.11 -34.46 30.21
N ALA A 9 30.05 -33.17 29.88
CA ALA A 9 30.32 -32.59 28.56
C ALA A 9 29.17 -32.84 27.55
N ALA A 10 28.37 -31.78 27.39
CA ALA A 10 27.73 -31.26 26.18
C ALA A 10 27.22 -32.22 25.08
N LEU A 11 25.94 -32.04 24.70
CA LEU A 11 25.57 -31.77 23.30
C LEU A 11 24.24 -31.00 23.28
N ALA A 12 24.32 -29.67 23.32
CA ALA A 12 23.20 -28.79 22.97
C ALA A 12 23.19 -28.64 21.44
N ALA A 13 22.31 -29.37 20.77
CA ALA A 13 22.07 -29.19 19.34
C ALA A 13 21.25 -27.90 19.13
N ALA A 14 21.94 -26.77 19.01
CA ALA A 14 21.35 -25.53 18.55
C ALA A 14 21.07 -25.66 17.04
N GLY A 15 19.81 -25.94 16.69
CA GLY A 15 19.34 -25.84 15.31
C GLY A 15 19.34 -24.39 14.86
N LEU A 16 20.36 -23.99 14.12
CA LEU A 16 20.43 -22.68 13.46
C LEU A 16 19.45 -22.70 12.28
N SER A 17 18.20 -22.30 12.54
CA SER A 17 17.23 -22.01 11.48
C SER A 17 17.72 -20.79 10.71
N VAL A 18 18.33 -21.03 9.55
CA VAL A 18 18.68 -19.97 8.59
C VAL A 18 17.37 -19.41 8.03
N LEU A 19 16.94 -18.26 8.53
CA LEU A 19 15.90 -17.46 7.88
C LEU A 19 16.49 -16.93 6.56
N SER A 20 16.20 -17.60 5.45
CA SER A 20 16.47 -17.07 4.12
C SER A 20 15.58 -15.85 3.89
N ALA A 21 16.10 -14.66 4.13
CA ALA A 21 15.46 -13.42 3.69
C ALA A 21 15.59 -13.35 2.16
N PHE A 22 14.54 -13.78 1.45
CA PHE A 22 14.43 -13.46 0.04
C PHE A 22 14.29 -11.94 -0.09
N PRO A 23 15.08 -11.27 -0.95
CA PRO A 23 14.83 -9.87 -1.23
C PRO A 23 13.45 -9.78 -1.90
N VAL A 24 12.48 -9.19 -1.20
CA VAL A 24 11.27 -8.69 -1.84
C VAL A 24 11.74 -7.60 -2.78
N LEU A 25 11.68 -7.86 -4.09
CA LEU A 25 11.88 -6.81 -5.07
C LEU A 25 10.74 -5.81 -4.88
N ALA A 26 11.10 -4.56 -4.60
CA ALA A 26 10.14 -3.46 -4.62
C ALA A 26 9.50 -3.38 -6.01
N GLY A 27 8.18 -3.23 -6.06
CA GLY A 27 7.45 -3.02 -7.30
C GLY A 27 7.78 -1.68 -7.97
N ASP A 28 7.25 -1.47 -9.18
CA ASP A 28 7.37 -0.19 -9.88
C ASP A 28 6.43 0.84 -9.25
N SER A 29 6.91 1.48 -8.18
CA SER A 29 6.15 2.49 -7.48
C SER A 29 5.76 3.67 -8.38
N LYS A 30 6.52 4.01 -9.42
CA LYS A 30 6.20 5.15 -10.30
C LYS A 30 4.99 4.81 -11.16
N ALA A 31 4.98 3.62 -11.78
CA ALA A 31 3.83 3.13 -12.55
C ALA A 31 2.55 3.08 -11.70
N GLN A 32 2.67 2.64 -10.44
CA GLN A 32 1.54 2.57 -9.50
C GLN A 32 0.98 3.96 -9.18
N VAL A 33 1.84 4.95 -8.92
CA VAL A 33 1.42 6.35 -8.71
C VAL A 33 0.77 6.93 -9.97
N THR A 34 1.32 6.67 -11.15
CA THR A 34 0.72 7.12 -12.42
C THR A 34 -0.68 6.53 -12.62
N THR A 35 -0.84 5.23 -12.37
CA THR A 35 -2.14 4.54 -12.43
C THR A 35 -3.12 5.13 -11.42
N ALA A 36 -2.68 5.31 -10.17
CA ALA A 36 -3.47 5.93 -9.11
C ALA A 36 -3.90 7.37 -9.46
N ALA A 37 -3.00 8.18 -10.04
CA ALA A 37 -3.31 9.54 -10.47
C ALA A 37 -4.36 9.57 -11.58
N ALA A 38 -4.30 8.64 -12.55
CA ALA A 38 -5.31 8.52 -13.60
C ALA A 38 -6.70 8.19 -13.02
N HIS A 39 -6.77 7.25 -12.06
CA HIS A 39 -8.02 6.94 -11.37
C HIS A 39 -8.55 8.11 -10.52
N ALA A 40 -7.67 8.89 -9.88
CA ALA A 40 -8.07 10.11 -9.19
C ALA A 40 -8.67 11.16 -10.15
N GLY A 41 -8.12 11.31 -11.36
CA GLY A 41 -8.70 12.19 -12.38
C GLY A 41 -10.06 11.72 -12.92
N MET A 42 -10.24 10.40 -13.07
CA MET A 42 -11.56 9.84 -13.40
C MET A 42 -12.56 10.08 -12.26
N ALA A 43 -12.14 9.91 -11.00
CA ALA A 43 -12.98 10.24 -9.84
C ALA A 43 -13.39 11.72 -9.83
N ALA A 44 -12.46 12.64 -10.15
CA ALA A 44 -12.72 14.08 -10.16
C ALA A 44 -13.77 14.51 -11.20
N THR A 45 -13.96 13.73 -12.27
CA THR A 45 -14.86 14.05 -13.38
C THR A 45 -16.08 13.13 -13.46
N ALA A 46 -16.20 12.16 -12.55
CA ALA A 46 -17.29 11.19 -12.57
C ALA A 46 -18.64 11.85 -12.19
N ALA A 47 -19.70 11.49 -12.91
CA ALA A 47 -21.02 12.11 -12.75
C ALA A 47 -21.77 11.70 -11.48
N GLU A 48 -21.42 10.56 -10.87
CA GLU A 48 -22.17 9.95 -9.78
C GLU A 48 -21.26 9.69 -8.58
N LEU A 49 -21.76 9.93 -7.36
CA LEU A 49 -20.98 9.77 -6.13
C LEU A 49 -20.43 8.33 -5.99
N LYS A 50 -21.22 7.34 -6.39
CA LYS A 50 -20.78 5.93 -6.41
C LYS A 50 -19.54 5.72 -7.28
N MET A 51 -19.46 6.40 -8.42
CA MET A 51 -18.33 6.30 -9.35
C MET A 51 -17.10 7.03 -8.80
N VAL A 52 -17.28 8.21 -8.19
CA VAL A 52 -16.19 8.92 -7.49
C VAL A 52 -15.56 8.01 -6.43
N LYS A 53 -16.40 7.40 -5.57
CA LYS A 53 -15.93 6.49 -4.50
C LYS A 53 -15.24 5.25 -5.03
N GLY A 54 -15.79 4.61 -6.07
CA GLY A 54 -15.16 3.43 -6.68
C GLY A 54 -13.78 3.74 -7.25
N HIS A 55 -13.66 4.86 -7.98
CA HIS A 55 -12.37 5.29 -8.51
C HIS A 55 -11.39 5.69 -7.40
N LEU A 56 -11.83 6.39 -6.34
CA LEU A 56 -10.98 6.67 -5.18
C LEU A 56 -10.57 5.41 -4.43
N GLN A 57 -11.42 4.38 -4.37
CA GLN A 57 -11.04 3.10 -3.77
C GLN A 57 -9.97 2.38 -4.61
N HIS A 58 -10.01 2.49 -5.95
CA HIS A 58 -8.91 2.00 -6.79
C HIS A 58 -7.59 2.73 -6.49
N VAL A 59 -7.63 4.05 -6.24
CA VAL A 59 -6.46 4.82 -5.80
C VAL A 59 -5.93 4.28 -4.48
N ILE A 60 -6.79 4.11 -3.48
CA ILE A 60 -6.41 3.58 -2.17
C ILE A 60 -5.77 2.19 -2.31
N ASN A 61 -6.42 1.29 -3.05
CA ASN A 61 -5.91 -0.07 -3.32
C ASN A 61 -4.52 -0.05 -3.99
N CYS A 62 -4.31 0.84 -4.96
CA CYS A 62 -3.01 1.02 -5.63
C CYS A 62 -1.92 1.54 -4.68
N LEU A 63 -2.27 2.46 -3.78
CA LEU A 63 -1.30 3.08 -2.89
C LEU A 63 -0.87 2.11 -1.77
N VAL A 64 -1.84 1.45 -1.14
CA VAL A 64 -1.59 0.65 0.08
C VAL A 64 -1.32 -0.83 -0.21
N GLY A 65 -1.83 -1.33 -1.34
CA GLY A 65 -1.75 -2.74 -1.72
C GLY A 65 -2.53 -3.70 -0.81
N PRO A 66 -2.55 -5.01 -1.12
CA PRO A 66 -3.43 -5.98 -0.44
C PRO A 66 -3.20 -6.13 1.07
N ALA A 67 -1.99 -5.82 1.56
CA ALA A 67 -1.65 -5.87 2.97
C ALA A 67 -1.85 -4.53 3.71
N GLY A 68 -2.20 -3.47 2.99
CA GLY A 68 -2.25 -2.11 3.51
C GLY A 68 -3.61 -1.71 4.08
N GLU A 69 -3.59 -0.83 5.07
CA GLU A 69 -4.80 -0.35 5.73
C GLU A 69 -5.70 0.46 4.79
N GLY A 70 -6.96 0.04 4.67
CA GLY A 70 -7.96 0.65 3.79
C GLY A 70 -8.04 -0.02 2.41
N TYR A 71 -7.26 -1.07 2.15
CA TYR A 71 -7.47 -1.93 0.99
C TYR A 71 -8.87 -2.56 1.05
N ASP A 72 -9.57 -2.55 -0.09
CA ASP A 72 -10.86 -3.21 -0.27
C ASP A 72 -10.75 -4.27 -1.36
N ALA A 73 -10.80 -5.54 -0.96
CA ALA A 73 -10.73 -6.70 -1.85
C ALA A 73 -11.98 -6.88 -2.72
N ALA A 74 -13.10 -6.21 -2.40
CA ALA A 74 -14.29 -6.21 -3.23
C ALA A 74 -14.19 -5.23 -4.41
N GLN A 75 -13.23 -4.30 -4.38
CA GLN A 75 -12.92 -3.43 -5.51
C GLN A 75 -11.71 -3.95 -6.29
N ALA A 76 -11.61 -3.57 -7.56
CA ALA A 76 -10.43 -3.90 -8.34
C ALA A 76 -9.17 -3.26 -7.74
N ASN A 77 -8.03 -3.93 -7.95
CA ASN A 77 -6.71 -3.34 -7.75
C ASN A 77 -6.03 -3.18 -9.13
N PRO A 78 -6.11 -1.99 -9.76
CA PRO A 78 -5.47 -1.74 -11.05
C PRO A 78 -3.95 -1.90 -11.03
N CYS A 79 -3.33 -1.84 -9.85
CA CYS A 79 -1.90 -1.91 -9.65
C CYS A 79 -1.39 -3.31 -9.27
N LYS A 80 -2.25 -4.34 -9.27
CA LYS A 80 -1.94 -5.69 -8.76
C LYS A 80 -0.69 -6.34 -9.40
N ASP A 81 -0.39 -6.02 -10.65
CA ASP A 81 0.74 -6.59 -11.41
C ASP A 81 1.94 -5.62 -11.47
N GLN A 82 1.86 -4.49 -10.77
CA GLN A 82 2.88 -3.45 -10.75
C GLN A 82 3.71 -3.45 -9.46
N GLY A 83 3.23 -4.12 -8.41
CA GLY A 83 3.92 -4.16 -7.12
C GLY A 83 3.02 -4.57 -5.95
N PHE A 84 3.50 -4.32 -4.74
CA PHE A 84 2.82 -4.61 -3.49
C PHE A 84 2.04 -3.42 -2.93
N GLY A 85 2.01 -2.31 -3.68
CA GLY A 85 1.43 -1.03 -3.30
C GLY A 85 2.50 0.06 -3.38
N ALA A 86 2.14 1.23 -3.92
CA ALA A 86 3.12 2.29 -4.15
C ALA A 86 3.83 2.77 -2.86
N ILE A 87 3.15 2.70 -1.70
CA ILE A 87 3.70 3.07 -0.40
C ILE A 87 4.70 2.02 0.12
N PRO A 88 4.35 0.73 0.23
CA PRO A 88 5.31 -0.29 0.67
C PRO A 88 6.47 -0.47 -0.33
N ASP A 89 6.27 -0.21 -1.62
CA ASP A 89 7.32 -0.32 -2.64
C ASP A 89 8.31 0.86 -2.66
N ALA A 90 7.87 2.08 -2.30
CA ALA A 90 8.75 3.24 -2.14
C ALA A 90 8.17 4.23 -1.11
N PRO A 91 8.75 4.31 0.10
CA PRO A 91 8.06 4.92 1.23
C PRO A 91 7.95 6.46 1.24
N MET A 92 6.85 6.91 1.87
CA MET A 92 6.52 8.20 2.53
C MET A 92 6.04 9.42 1.75
N ASP A 93 6.48 9.69 0.53
CA ASP A 93 6.01 10.86 -0.25
C ASP A 93 4.50 10.79 -0.64
N LYS A 94 3.90 9.61 -0.56
CA LYS A 94 2.49 9.34 -0.97
C LYS A 94 1.47 9.39 0.17
N MET A 95 1.90 9.46 1.43
CA MET A 95 0.99 9.46 2.59
C MET A 95 -0.05 10.59 2.55
N PRO A 96 0.30 11.84 2.20
CA PRO A 96 -0.70 12.91 2.09
C PRO A 96 -1.76 12.62 1.03
N ALA A 97 -1.36 12.09 -0.13
CA ALA A 97 -2.30 11.74 -1.20
C ALA A 97 -3.27 10.62 -0.78
N LEU A 98 -2.77 9.61 -0.05
CA LEU A 98 -3.61 8.55 0.53
C LEU A 98 -4.66 9.13 1.47
N LYS A 99 -4.27 10.06 2.37
CA LYS A 99 -5.21 10.68 3.30
C LYS A 99 -6.32 11.42 2.55
N ILE A 100 -5.97 12.23 1.55
CA ILE A 100 -6.94 12.99 0.75
C ILE A 100 -7.89 12.02 0.01
N ALA A 101 -7.37 10.91 -0.53
CA ALA A 101 -8.18 9.90 -1.20
C ALA A 101 -9.18 9.23 -0.26
N LYS A 102 -8.74 8.85 0.96
CA LYS A 102 -9.61 8.30 2.01
C LYS A 102 -10.70 9.30 2.41
N ASP A 103 -10.34 10.57 2.62
CA ASP A 103 -11.30 11.63 2.95
C ASP A 103 -12.35 11.81 1.84
N GLY A 104 -11.93 11.81 0.56
CA GLY A 104 -12.84 11.90 -0.59
C GLY A 104 -13.76 10.69 -0.74
N ALA A 105 -13.27 9.47 -0.44
CA ALA A 105 -14.08 8.25 -0.50
C ALA A 105 -15.16 8.22 0.61
N ALA A 106 -14.87 8.85 1.76
CA ALA A 106 -15.79 8.96 2.89
C ALA A 106 -16.87 10.05 2.70
N GLU A 107 -16.66 11.00 1.78
CA GLU A 107 -17.54 12.13 1.58
C GLU A 107 -18.95 11.71 1.09
N SER A 108 -19.96 12.46 1.53
CA SER A 108 -21.38 12.22 1.19
C SER A 108 -21.89 13.16 0.10
N ASP A 109 -21.19 14.26 -0.14
CA ASP A 109 -21.49 15.24 -1.17
C ASP A 109 -20.64 15.00 -2.43
N LEU A 110 -21.28 15.00 -3.60
CA LEU A 110 -20.61 14.73 -4.87
C LEU A 110 -19.52 15.76 -5.19
N ALA A 111 -19.80 17.05 -5.04
CA ALA A 111 -18.88 18.12 -5.41
C ALA A 111 -17.64 18.11 -4.51
N LYS A 112 -17.82 17.90 -3.20
CA LYS A 112 -16.70 17.75 -2.26
C LYS A 112 -15.88 16.50 -2.54
N ALA A 113 -16.52 15.37 -2.87
CA ALA A 113 -15.81 14.14 -3.22
C ALA A 113 -14.95 14.33 -4.49
N GLN A 114 -15.49 15.02 -5.51
CA GLN A 114 -14.76 15.39 -6.73
C GLN A 114 -13.60 16.35 -6.44
N GLU A 115 -13.79 17.35 -5.57
CA GLU A 115 -12.73 18.28 -5.15
C GLU A 115 -11.56 17.52 -4.51
N LYS A 116 -11.86 16.59 -3.59
CA LYS A 116 -10.82 15.74 -2.97
C LYS A 116 -10.16 14.82 -3.98
N ALA A 117 -10.91 14.27 -4.93
CA ALA A 117 -10.33 13.48 -6.02
C ALA A 117 -9.37 14.28 -6.89
N ALA A 118 -9.71 15.53 -7.25
CA ALA A 118 -8.82 16.43 -7.98
C ALA A 118 -7.56 16.75 -7.16
N ALA A 119 -7.71 17.01 -5.85
CA ALA A 119 -6.57 17.23 -4.96
C ALA A 119 -5.67 15.99 -4.84
N THR A 120 -6.24 14.78 -4.79
CA THR A 120 -5.50 13.52 -4.85
C THR A 120 -4.72 13.40 -6.16
N GLN A 121 -5.34 13.68 -7.31
CA GLN A 121 -4.66 13.67 -8.61
C GLN A 121 -3.47 14.62 -8.64
N VAL A 122 -3.64 15.86 -8.17
CA VAL A 122 -2.57 16.86 -8.11
C VAL A 122 -1.43 16.41 -7.18
N ALA A 123 -1.76 15.85 -6.01
CA ALA A 123 -0.76 15.35 -5.08
C ALA A 123 0.07 14.20 -5.67
N LEU A 124 -0.59 13.24 -6.32
CA LEU A 124 0.09 12.12 -6.98
C LEU A 124 0.88 12.55 -8.22
N GLY A 125 0.34 13.50 -8.99
CA GLY A 125 1.00 14.05 -10.18
C GLY A 125 2.40 14.59 -9.86
N LYS A 126 2.54 15.31 -8.75
CA LYS A 126 3.83 15.85 -8.25
C LYS A 126 4.87 14.78 -7.91
N ILE A 127 4.42 13.57 -7.59
CA ILE A 127 5.26 12.42 -7.22
C ILE A 127 5.63 11.60 -8.46
N SER A 128 4.74 11.59 -9.46
CA SER A 128 4.89 10.80 -10.68
C SER A 128 5.75 11.44 -11.77
N MET A 129 6.12 12.71 -11.64
CA MET A 129 7.03 13.41 -12.57
C MET A 129 8.47 13.06 -12.22
#